data_AF-I1VV55-F1
#
_entry.id   AF-I1VV55-F1
#
_cell.length_a   1.000
_cell.length_b   1.000
_cell.length_c   1.000
_cell.angle_alpha   90.00
_cell.angle_beta   90.00
_cell.angle_gamma   90.00
#
_symmetry.space_group_name_H-M   'P 1'
#
loop_
_entity.id
_entity.type
_entity.pdbx_description
1 polymer ?
#
loop_
_entity_poly.entity_id
_entity_poly.type
_entity_poly.pdbx_seq_one_letter_code
_entity_poly.pdbx_strand_id
1 'polypeptide(L)' 'YGPVIKSVITVTDDLAYQQAKEADDLLEQGKYLGPLHGIPYGLKDIIAVPDYKTTWGSKTFENQVLDIEAFVYK' A
#
# COMPACT_ATOMS: atom_id res chain seq x y z
N TYR A 1 16.28 0.18 -9.11
CA TYR A 1 17.11 -0.27 -7.97
C TYR A 1 16.51 -1.41 -7.14
N GLY A 2 15.21 -1.72 -7.26
CA GLY A 2 14.55 -2.77 -6.46
C GLY A 2 15.30 -4.11 -6.35
N PRO A 3 15.77 -4.72 -7.46
CA PRO A 3 16.50 -6.01 -7.41
C PRO A 3 17.82 -5.97 -6.62
N VAL A 4 18.42 -4.79 -6.49
CA VAL A 4 19.71 -4.59 -5.80
C VAL A 4 19.50 -4.36 -4.31
N ILE A 5 18.54 -3.48 -3.96
CA ILE A 5 18.30 -3.07 -2.57
C ILE A 5 17.40 -4.08 -1.84
N LYS A 6 16.47 -4.73 -2.55
CA LYS A 6 15.50 -5.70 -2.00
C LYS A 6 14.73 -5.14 -0.79
N SER A 7 14.25 -3.89 -0.91
CA SER A 7 13.53 -3.17 0.14
C SER A 7 12.01 -3.38 0.15
N VAL A 8 11.48 -4.12 -0.82
CA VAL A 8 10.03 -4.32 -1.01
C VAL A 8 9.76 -5.81 -1.14
N ILE A 9 8.72 -6.30 -0.46
CA ILE A 9 8.28 -7.70 -0.50
C ILE A 9 7.05 -7.89 -1.38
N THR A 10 6.07 -7.02 -1.25
CA THR A 10 4.82 -7.02 -2.01
C THR A 10 4.70 -5.70 -2.74
N VAL A 11 4.62 -5.75 -4.07
CA VAL A 11 4.35 -4.57 -4.91
C VAL A 11 2.87 -4.61 -5.27
N THR A 12 2.16 -3.52 -5.04
CA THR A 12 0.71 -3.40 -5.25
C THR A 12 0.41 -2.53 -6.47
N ASP A 13 0.93 -2.90 -7.64
CA ASP A 13 0.89 -2.06 -8.85
C ASP A 13 -0.55 -1.70 -9.25
N ASP A 14 -1.45 -2.69 -9.32
CA ASP A 14 -2.85 -2.48 -9.73
C ASP A 14 -3.58 -1.50 -8.79
N LEU A 15 -3.42 -1.67 -7.48
CA LEU A 15 -3.99 -0.78 -6.47
C LEU A 15 -3.38 0.63 -6.56
N ALA A 16 -2.06 0.72 -6.75
CA ALA A 16 -1.38 2.00 -6.86
C ALA A 16 -1.90 2.81 -8.06
N TYR A 17 -2.09 2.17 -9.22
CA TYR A 17 -2.69 2.82 -10.39
C TYR A 17 -4.15 3.20 -10.16
N GLN A 18 -4.94 2.34 -9.51
CA GLN A 18 -6.32 2.65 -9.17
C GLN A 18 -6.42 3.88 -8.25
N GLN A 19 -5.64 3.92 -7.18
CA GLN A 19 -5.63 5.04 -6.23
C GLN A 19 -5.10 6.33 -6.86
N ALA A 20 -4.09 6.24 -7.73
CA ALA A 20 -3.59 7.40 -8.46
C ALA A 20 -4.67 8.02 -9.36
N LYS A 21 -5.40 7.19 -10.10
CA LYS A 21 -6.51 7.65 -10.93
C LYS A 21 -7.62 8.29 -10.11
N GLU A 22 -7.99 7.69 -8.97
CA GLU A 22 -9.01 8.26 -8.09
C GLU A 22 -8.58 9.62 -7.52
N ALA A 23 -7.31 9.76 -7.16
CA ALA A 23 -6.74 11.04 -6.72
C ALA A 23 -6.86 12.11 -7.82
N ASP A 24 -6.49 11.77 -9.06
CA ASP A 24 -6.62 12.67 -10.22
C ASP A 24 -8.09 13.08 -10.44
N ASP A 25 -9.02 12.10 -10.45
CA ASP A 25 -10.46 12.34 -10.63
C ASP A 25 -11.02 13.27 -9.53
N LEU A 26 -10.53 13.15 -8.29
CA LEU A 26 -10.92 14.02 -7.18
C LEU A 26 -10.40 15.44 -7.34
N LEU A 27 -9.16 15.62 -7.82
CA LEU A 27 -8.59 16.94 -8.10
C LEU A 27 -9.34 17.63 -9.24
N GLU A 28 -9.69 16.92 -10.30
CA GLU A 28 -10.50 17.46 -11.39
C GLU A 28 -11.87 17.95 -10.90
N GLN A 29 -12.45 17.27 -9.91
CA GLN A 29 -13.69 17.68 -9.24
C GLN A 29 -13.49 18.82 -8.21
N GLY A 30 -12.26 19.34 -8.04
CA GLY A 30 -11.93 20.37 -7.06
C GLY A 30 -11.85 19.87 -5.61
N LYS A 31 -11.79 18.56 -5.38
CA LYS A 31 -11.69 17.94 -4.06
C LYS A 31 -10.24 17.59 -3.71
N TYR A 32 -9.60 18.48 -2.96
CA TYR A 32 -8.27 18.23 -2.41
C TYR A 32 -8.35 17.54 -1.04
N LEU A 33 -7.70 16.37 -0.92
CA LEU A 33 -7.74 15.54 0.29
C LEU A 33 -6.73 15.96 1.38
N GLY A 34 -5.87 16.93 1.08
CA GLY A 34 -4.84 17.40 2.01
C GLY A 34 -3.40 17.07 1.57
N PRO A 35 -2.40 17.33 2.42
CA PRO A 35 -0.98 17.33 2.05
C PRO A 35 -0.42 16.03 1.47
N LEU A 36 -1.10 14.90 1.71
CA LEU A 36 -0.68 13.58 1.23
C LEU A 36 -1.46 13.11 0.00
N HIS A 37 -2.31 13.97 -0.57
CA HIS A 37 -3.10 13.64 -1.75
C HIS A 37 -2.18 13.21 -2.92
N GLY A 38 -2.33 11.97 -3.38
CA GLY A 38 -1.55 11.42 -4.50
C GLY A 38 -0.08 11.11 -4.20
N ILE A 39 0.39 11.25 -2.96
CA ILE A 39 1.78 10.95 -2.61
C ILE A 39 1.96 9.43 -2.49
N PRO A 40 2.82 8.79 -3.30
CA PRO A 40 3.08 7.37 -3.18
C PRO A 40 3.83 7.06 -1.88
N TYR A 41 3.47 5.97 -1.23
CA TYR A 41 4.09 5.54 0.01
C TYR A 41 4.27 4.02 0.04
N GLY A 42 5.14 3.56 0.95
CA GLY A 42 5.33 2.15 1.24
C GLY A 42 5.03 1.86 2.71
N LEU A 43 4.46 0.69 2.98
CA LEU A 43 4.21 0.21 4.33
C LEU A 43 5.22 -0.87 4.70
N LYS A 44 5.58 -0.90 5.98
CA LYS A 44 6.36 -2.02 6.52
C LYS A 44 5.46 -3.25 6.56
N ASP A 45 5.99 -4.42 6.22
CA ASP A 45 5.29 -5.72 6.18
C ASP A 45 4.73 -6.21 7.54
N ILE A 46 4.80 -5.39 8.58
CA ILE A 46 4.11 -5.60 9.86
C ILE A 46 2.72 -4.96 9.92
N ILE A 47 2.41 -4.09 8.95
CA ILE A 47 1.16 -3.36 8.87
C ILE A 47 0.19 -4.18 8.03
N ALA A 48 -0.92 -4.59 8.64
CA ALA A 48 -1.92 -5.41 7.98
C ALA A 48 -2.76 -4.58 7.01
N VAL A 49 -2.92 -5.11 5.79
CA VAL A 49 -3.81 -4.59 4.76
C VAL A 49 -4.61 -5.78 4.23
N PRO A 50 -5.95 -5.72 4.21
CA PRO A 50 -6.78 -6.79 3.67
C PRO A 50 -6.40 -7.16 2.23
N ASP A 51 -6.60 -8.41 1.85
CA ASP A 51 -6.29 -8.98 0.53
C ASP A 51 -4.78 -9.03 0.13
N TYR A 52 -3.89 -8.41 0.92
CA TYR A 52 -2.45 -8.45 0.70
C TYR A 52 -1.73 -9.31 1.75
N LYS A 53 -0.57 -9.83 1.36
CA LYS A 53 0.28 -10.60 2.27
C LYS A 53 0.88 -9.70 3.34
N THR A 54 0.81 -10.13 4.59
CA THR A 54 1.48 -9.52 5.74
C THR A 54 2.34 -10.60 6.39
N THR A 55 3.61 -10.66 6.01
CA THR A 55 4.49 -11.81 6.35
C THR A 55 5.32 -11.61 7.61
N TRP A 56 5.30 -10.41 8.18
CA TRP A 56 6.11 -10.01 9.32
C TRP A 56 7.62 -10.29 9.12
N GLY A 57 8.08 -10.39 7.88
CA GLY A 57 9.44 -10.78 7.53
C GLY A 57 9.86 -12.18 8.01
N SER A 58 8.91 -13.10 8.22
CA SER A 58 9.17 -14.45 8.72
C SER A 58 8.66 -15.52 7.76
N LYS A 59 9.47 -16.57 7.56
CA LYS A 59 9.09 -17.73 6.72
C LYS A 59 7.83 -18.43 7.21
N THR A 60 7.55 -18.42 8.51
CA THR A 60 6.35 -19.03 9.08
C THR A 60 5.07 -18.37 8.57
N PHE A 61 5.13 -17.07 8.24
CA PHE A 61 3.97 -16.26 7.84
C PHE A 61 4.06 -15.83 6.37
N GLU A 62 4.89 -16.48 5.55
CA GLU A 62 5.15 -16.09 4.15
C GLU A 62 3.87 -15.96 3.29
N ASN A 63 2.83 -16.75 3.59
CA ASN A 63 1.56 -16.73 2.88
C ASN A 63 0.39 -16.19 3.72
N GLN A 64 0.68 -15.54 4.85
CA GLN A 64 -0.33 -14.97 5.72
C GLN A 64 -1.02 -13.79 5.05
N VAL A 65 -2.35 -13.86 4.98
CA VAL A 65 -3.24 -12.75 4.62
C VAL A 65 -4.16 -12.54 5.83
N LEU A 66 -4.26 -11.31 6.30
CA LEU A 66 -5.07 -10.98 7.47
C LEU A 66 -6.29 -10.17 7.01
N ASP A 67 -7.47 -10.62 7.40
CA ASP A 67 -8.73 -9.86 7.22
C ASP A 67 -8.89 -8.81 8.33
N ILE A 68 -7.85 -8.00 8.51
CA ILE A 68 -7.85 -6.86 9.43
C ILE A 68 -7.13 -5.70 8.76
N GLU A 69 -7.68 -4.51 8.96
CA GLU A 69 -7.07 -3.27 8.47
C GLU A 69 -6.35 -2.55 9.61
N ALA A 70 -5.08 -2.21 9.40
CA ALA A 70 -4.32 -1.44 10.38
C ALA A 70 -4.81 0.02 10.43
N PHE A 71 -4.97 0.57 11.63
CA PHE A 71 -5.47 1.94 11.82
C PHE A 71 -4.66 3.02 11.07
N VAL A 72 -3.35 2.83 10.92
CA VAL A 72 -2.46 3.77 10.20
C VAL A 72 -2.60 3.73 8.68
N TYR A 73 -3.29 2.72 8.12
CA TYR A 73 -3.58 2.61 6.70
C TYR A 73 -4.90 3.31 6.30
N LYS A 74 -5.78 3.51 7.28
CA LYS A 74 -7.12 4.05 7.11
C LYS A 74 -7.16 5.53 6.70
#